data_AF-A0A7W0XQS1-F1
#
_entry.id   AF-A0A7W0XQS1-F1
#
_cell.length_a   1.000
_cell.length_b   1.000
_cell.length_c   1.000
_cell.angle_alpha   90.00
_cell.angle_beta   90.00
_cell.angle_gamma   90.00
#
_symmetry.space_group_name_H-M   'P 1'
#
loop_
_entity.id
_entity.type
_entity.pdbx_description
1 polymer ?
#
loop_
_entity_poly.entity_id
_entity_poly.type
_entity_poly.pdbx_seq_one_letter_code
_entity_poly.pdbx_strand_id
1 'polypeptide(L)' 'MPSTRRFPPPWSVEKTTGGHFRIADANGVTLAYVYVRDERSTFDGLTEDEARRIAANIARLPELLLRKC' A
#
# COMPACT_ATOMS: atom_id res chain seq x y z
N MET A 1 5.33 -10.51 27.13
CA MET A 1 5.35 -9.12 26.62
C MET A 1 4.37 -9.05 25.48
N PRO A 2 3.28 -8.27 25.52
CA PRO A 2 2.45 -8.12 24.33
C PRO A 2 3.31 -7.45 23.28
N SER A 3 3.61 -8.18 22.21
CA SER A 3 4.31 -7.68 21.05
C SER A 3 3.56 -6.44 20.55
N THR A 4 4.20 -5.28 20.62
CA THR A 4 3.71 -4.03 20.04
C THR A 4 3.25 -4.35 18.63
N ARG A 5 1.96 -4.16 18.30
CA ARG A 5 1.41 -4.50 16.97
C ARG A 5 2.35 -3.94 15.90
N ARG A 6 2.96 -4.80 15.09
CA ARG A 6 3.75 -4.35 13.94
C ARG A 6 2.78 -3.71 12.95
N PHE A 7 3.06 -2.47 12.57
CA PHE A 7 2.33 -1.68 11.57
C PHE A 7 0.89 -1.33 12.01
N PRO A 8 0.71 -0.38 12.95
CA PRO A 8 -0.61 -0.01 13.44
C PRO A 8 -1.52 0.52 12.32
N PRO A 9 -2.81 0.16 12.32
CA PRO A 9 -3.81 0.80 11.47
C PRO A 9 -4.09 2.24 11.94
N PRO A 10 -4.70 3.09 11.09
CA PRO A 10 -5.05 2.81 9.69
C PRO A 10 -3.83 2.84 8.79
N TRP A 11 -3.80 1.97 7.78
CA TRP A 11 -2.84 2.11 6.69
C TRP A 11 -3.40 3.10 5.66
N SER A 12 -2.51 3.88 5.06
CA SER A 12 -2.86 4.92 4.09
C SER A 12 -2.20 4.67 2.75
N VAL A 13 -2.81 5.21 1.69
CA VAL A 13 -2.27 5.19 0.33
C VAL A 13 -2.00 6.63 -0.11
N GLU A 14 -0.78 6.88 -0.55
CA GLU A 14 -0.33 8.17 -1.07
C GLU A 14 0.09 8.01 -2.54
N LYS A 15 -0.40 8.86 -3.44
CA LYS A 15 0.09 8.93 -4.82
C LYS A 15 1.34 9.81 -4.86
N THR A 16 2.49 9.24 -5.20
CA THR A 16 3.75 9.95 -5.27
C THR A 16 3.89 10.69 -6.61
N THR A 17 4.70 11.75 -6.64
CA THR A 17 5.06 12.50 -7.86
C THR A 17 5.74 11.63 -8.93
N GLY A 18 6.42 10.55 -8.53
CA GLY A 18 7.03 9.58 -9.42
C GLY A 18 6.07 8.53 -10.01
N GLY A 19 4.77 8.81 -10.06
CA GLY A 19 3.79 7.95 -10.73
C GLY A 19 3.53 6.59 -10.09
N HIS A 20 3.77 6.44 -8.79
CA HIS A 20 3.52 5.19 -8.06
C HIS A 20 2.75 5.47 -6.76
N PHE A 21 2.21 4.42 -6.16
CA PHE A 21 1.48 4.51 -4.91
C PHE A 21 2.33 3.98 -3.75
N ARG A 22 2.38 4.73 -2.67
CA ARG A 22 3.04 4.36 -1.42
C ARG A 22 1.97 3.96 -0.40
N ILE A 23 2.16 2.82 0.25
CA ILE A 23 1.33 2.38 1.38
C ILE A 23 2.13 2.56 2.66
N ALA A 24 1.56 3.26 3.63
CA ALA A 24 2.21 3.54 4.92
C ALA A 24 1.31 3.19 6.10
N ASP A 25 1.91 2.78 7.23
CA ASP A 25 1.18 2.58 8.49
C ASP A 25 0.82 3.93 9.16
N ALA A 26 0.12 3.86 10.29
CA ALA A 26 -0.29 5.06 11.03
C ALA A 26 0.87 5.89 11.60
N ASN A 27 2.07 5.32 11.70
CA ASN A 27 3.28 6.04 12.11
C ASN A 27 4.05 6.61 10.91
N GLY A 28 3.55 6.42 9.68
CA GLY A 28 4.20 6.84 8.46
C GLY A 28 5.31 5.91 7.98
N VAL A 29 5.45 4.70 8.55
CA VAL A 29 6.40 3.70 8.05
C VAL A 29 5.91 3.18 6.71
N THR A 30 6.76 3.23 5.68
CA THR A 30 6.43 2.68 4.37
C THR A 30 6.38 1.15 4.43
N LEU A 31 5.25 0.58 4.04
CA LEU A 31 5.02 -0.86 4.01
C LEU A 31 5.23 -1.45 2.62
N ALA A 32 4.80 -0.74 1.58
CA ALA A 32 4.88 -1.19 0.20
C ALA A 32 4.82 -0.04 -0.81
N TYR A 33 5.32 -0.31 -2.02
CA TYR A 33 5.13 0.53 -3.20
C TYR A 33 4.42 -0.27 -4.29
N VAL A 34 3.50 0.37 -5.00
CA VAL A 34 2.83 -0.19 -6.18
C VAL A 34 3.13 0.72 -7.36
N TYR A 35 3.91 0.23 -8.31
CA TYR A 35 4.37 1.00 -9.46
C TYR A 35 3.36 0.95 -10.60
N VAL A 36 3.10 2.12 -11.19
CA VAL A 36 2.43 2.23 -12.49
C VAL A 36 3.50 2.03 -13.56
N ARG A 37 3.09 1.48 -14.71
CA ARG A 37 3.94 1.39 -15.88
C ARG A 37 4.41 2.79 -16.28
N ASP A 38 5.73 2.96 -16.37
CA ASP A 38 6.37 4.08 -17.04
C ASP A 38 6.77 3.65 -18.46
N GLU A 39 6.86 4.59 -19.40
CA GLU A 39 7.25 4.36 -20.80
C GLU A 39 8.66 3.77 -20.92
N ARG A 40 9.48 3.93 -19.87
CA ARG A 40 10.84 3.39 -19.76
C ARG A 40 10.91 2.00 -19.11
N SER A 41 9.78 1.45 -18.66
CA SER A 41 9.73 0.16 -17.98
C SER A 41 9.77 -0.99 -18.99
N THR A 42 10.62 -1.98 -18.74
CA THR A 42 10.78 -3.18 -19.60
C THR A 42 9.78 -4.30 -19.30
N PHE A 43 8.87 -4.10 -18.35
CA PHE A 43 7.84 -5.06 -17.97
C PHE A 43 6.43 -4.53 -18.28
N ASP A 44 5.49 -5.44 -18.54
CA ASP A 44 4.07 -5.12 -18.60
C ASP A 44 3.58 -4.70 -17.22
N GLY A 45 3.66 -3.39 -16.96
CA GLY A 45 3.26 -2.78 -15.71
C GLY A 45 1.77 -2.50 -15.61
N LEU A 46 1.35 -2.10 -14.41
CA LEU A 46 -0.03 -1.74 -14.11
C LEU A 46 -0.39 -0.38 -14.73
N THR A 47 -1.64 -0.23 -15.16
CA THR A 47 -2.25 1.09 -15.33
C THR A 47 -2.38 1.81 -13.99
N GLU A 48 -2.57 3.13 -14.02
CA GLU A 48 -2.75 3.91 -12.79
C GLU A 48 -3.94 3.39 -11.96
N ASP A 49 -5.05 3.06 -12.62
CA ASP A 49 -6.24 2.55 -11.95
C ASP A 49 -6.04 1.17 -11.33
N GLU A 50 -5.30 0.28 -11.98
CA GLU A 50 -4.96 -1.03 -11.43
C GLU A 50 -4.07 -0.88 -10.20
N ALA A 51 -3.01 -0.06 -10.30
CA ALA A 51 -2.10 0.21 -9.20
C ALA A 51 -2.83 0.83 -8.00
N ARG A 52 -3.71 1.81 -8.25
CA ARG A 52 -4.54 2.45 -7.22
C ARG A 52 -5.45 1.45 -6.52
N ARG A 53 -6.13 0.56 -7.27
CA ARG A 53 -7.02 -0.46 -6.70
C ARG A 53 -6.25 -1.48 -5.86
N ILE A 54 -5.09 -1.93 -6.31
CA ILE A 54 -4.23 -2.86 -5.56
C ILE A 54 -3.73 -2.18 -4.28
N ALA A 55 -3.19 -0.96 -4.36
CA ALA A 55 -2.73 -0.22 -3.20
C ALA A 55 -3.84 -0.01 -2.16
N ALA A 56 -5.04 0.37 -2.61
CA ALA A 56 -6.21 0.53 -1.73
C ALA A 56 -6.61 -0.78 -1.03
N ASN A 57 -6.54 -1.92 -1.72
CA ASN A 57 -6.82 -3.22 -1.11
C ASN A 57 -5.75 -3.64 -0.09
N ILE A 58 -4.47 -3.34 -0.34
CA ILE A 58 -3.39 -3.58 0.62
C ILE A 58 -3.59 -2.74 1.88
N ALA A 59 -3.95 -1.47 1.74
CA ALA A 59 -4.22 -0.59 2.89
C ALA A 59 -5.40 -1.05 3.75
N ARG A 60 -6.28 -1.91 3.22
CA ARG A 60 -7.42 -2.50 3.95
C ARG A 60 -7.10 -3.80 4.69
N LEU A 61 -5.87 -4.32 4.56
CA LEU A 61 -5.48 -5.59 5.18
C LEU A 61 -5.65 -5.60 6.70
N PRO A 62 -5.35 -4.53 7.46
CA PRO A 62 -5.60 -4.52 8.89
C PRO A 62 -7.06 -4.80 9.22
N GLU A 63 -8.01 -4.18 8.52
CA GLU A 63 -9.45 -4.36 8.74
C GLU A 63 -9.93 -5.75 8.33
N LEU A 64 -9.32 -6.33 7.28
CA LEU A 64 -9.71 -7.64 6.75
C LEU A 64 -9.13 -8.82 7.57
N LEU A 65 -7.93 -8.66 8.11
CA LEU A 65 -7.20 -9.73 8.80
C LEU A 65 -7.30 -9.66 10.33
N LEU A 66 -7.70 -8.52 10.90
CA LEU A 66 -8.14 -8.43 12.29
C LEU A 66 -9.53 -9.08 12.41
N ARG A 67 -9.55 -10.42 12.55
CA ARG A 67 -10.74 -11.12 13.07
C ARG A 67 -11.13 -10.46 14.39
N LYS A 68 -12.38 -9.99 14.48
CA LYS A 68 -13.02 -9.75 15.77
C LYS A 68 -13.15 -11.13 16.44
N CYS A 69 -12.27 -11.42 17.39
CA CYS A 69 -12.54 -12.47 18.36
C CYS A 69 -13.75 -12.06 19.21
#